data_AF-A0A954NXG3-F1
#
_entry.id   AF-A0A954NXG3-F1
#
_cell.length_a   1.000
_cell.length_b   1.000
_cell.length_c   1.000
_cell.angle_alpha   90.00
_cell.angle_beta   90.00
_cell.angle_gamma   90.00
#
_symmetry.space_group_name_H-M   'P 1'
#
loop_
_entity.id
_entity.type
_entity.pdbx_description
1 polymer ?
#
loop_
_entity_poly.entity_id
_entity_poly.type
_entity_poly.pdbx_seq_one_letter_code
_entity_poly.pdbx_strand_id
1 'polypeptide(L)' 'MGVRDSQGQIKGWRPPGGGIEVGESAEQAVVREIYEELSQAIICKQQVCVLENIFSHEGQPGHEVVFVFE' A
#
# COMPACT_ATOMS: atom_id res chain seq x y z
N MET A 1 -6.73 -3.67 5.40
CA MET A 1 -5.93 -4.42 6.38
C MET A 1 -5.65 -3.56 7.61
N GLY A 2 -5.77 -4.13 8.81
CA GLY A 2 -5.58 -3.39 10.06
C GLY A 2 -4.10 -3.17 10.35
N VAL A 3 -3.69 -1.91 10.51
CA VAL A 3 -2.34 -1.52 10.94
C VAL A 3 -2.31 -1.53 12.46
N ARG A 4 -1.32 -2.20 13.05
CA ARG A 4 -1.19 -2.34 14.51
C ARG A 4 -0.10 -1.44 15.07
N ASP A 5 -0.24 -1.04 16.33
CA ASP A 5 0.82 -0.39 17.10
C ASP A 5 1.75 -1.42 17.77
N SER A 6 2.73 -0.93 18.53
CA SER A 6 3.70 -1.76 19.27
C SER A 6 3.07 -2.61 20.38
N GLN A 7 1.83 -2.33 20.78
CA GLN A 7 1.06 -3.11 21.76
C GLN A 7 0.10 -4.09 21.06
N GLY A 8 0.12 -4.16 19.72
CA GLY A 8 -0.74 -5.03 18.93
C GLY A 8 -2.17 -4.50 18.72
N GLN A 9 -2.50 -3.28 19.17
CA GLN A 9 -3.81 -2.69 19.00
C GLN A 9 -3.97 -2.10 17.59
N ILE A 10 -5.18 -2.11 17.04
CA ILE A 10 -5.45 -1.50 15.72
C ILE A 10 -5.37 0.02 15.86
N LYS A 11 -4.40 0.63 15.19
CA LYS A 11 -4.22 2.08 15.11
C LYS A 11 -4.76 2.69 13.82
N GLY A 12 -5.08 1.86 12.83
CA GLY A 12 -5.59 2.33 11.54
C GLY A 12 -5.90 1.21 10.57
N TRP A 13 -6.39 1.58 9.40
CA TRP A 13 -6.67 0.66 8.30
C TRP A 13 -6.01 1.19 7.04
N ARG A 14 -5.47 0.28 6.22
CA ARG A 14 -4.98 0.58 4.87
C ARG A 14 -5.67 -0.29 3.83
N PRO A 15 -5.79 0.15 2.56
CA PRO A 15 -6.08 -0.78 1.48
C PRO A 15 -4.99 -1.87 1.37
N PRO A 16 -5.31 -3.02 0.76
CA PRO A 16 -4.30 -3.97 0.31
C PRO A 16 -3.29 -3.31 -0.64
N GLY A 17 -2.05 -3.75 -0.62
CA GLY A 17 -0.94 -3.14 -1.35
C GLY A 17 0.32 -2.97 -0.52
N GLY A 18 1.39 -2.56 -1.17
CA GLY A 18 2.70 -2.40 -0.56
C GLY A 18 3.67 -1.58 -1.41
N GLY A 19 4.96 -1.80 -1.19
CA GLY A 19 6.03 -1.03 -1.82
C GLY A 19 6.23 -1.39 -3.28
N ILE A 20 6.69 -0.42 -4.07
CA ILE A 20 7.16 -0.65 -5.44
C ILE A 20 8.65 -1.00 -5.36
N GLU A 21 9.01 -2.20 -5.78
CA GLU A 21 10.37 -2.71 -5.84
C GLU A 21 11.17 -2.11 -7.03
N VAL A 22 12.50 -2.25 -6.96
CA VAL A 22 13.38 -1.76 -8.03
C VAL A 22 13.16 -2.58 -9.29
N GLY A 23 12.78 -1.91 -10.37
CA GLY A 23 12.58 -2.52 -11.69
C GLY A 23 11.15 -2.94 -11.99
N GLU A 24 10.20 -2.72 -11.07
CA GLU A 24 8.77 -2.87 -11.34
C GLU A 24 8.06 -1.52 -11.51
N SER A 25 6.97 -1.54 -12.26
CA SER A 25 6.00 -0.44 -12.33
C SER A 25 5.01 -0.53 -11.16
N ALA A 26 4.35 0.58 -10.84
CA ALA A 26 3.29 0.61 -9.82
C ALA A 26 2.15 -0.38 -10.11
N GLU A 27 1.86 -0.62 -11.39
CA GLU A 27 0.87 -1.59 -11.83
C GLU A 27 1.29 -3.04 -11.52
N GLN A 28 2.56 -3.38 -11.81
CA GLN A 28 3.11 -4.69 -11.45
C GLN A 28 3.13 -4.90 -9.94
N ALA A 29 3.51 -3.86 -9.18
CA ALA A 29 3.53 -3.89 -7.73
C ALA A 29 2.14 -4.19 -7.16
N VAL A 30 1.08 -3.48 -7.59
CA VAL A 30 -0.28 -3.72 -7.04
C VAL A 30 -0.79 -5.12 -7.38
N VAL A 31 -0.52 -5.65 -8.58
CA VAL A 31 -0.92 -7.02 -8.93
C VAL A 31 -0.20 -8.05 -8.07
N ARG A 32 1.11 -7.87 -7.85
CA ARG A 32 1.92 -8.73 -6.97
C ARG A 32 1.44 -8.68 -5.52
N GLU A 33 1.31 -7.49 -4.94
CA GLU A 33 0.90 -7.28 -3.55
C GLU A 33 -0.49 -7.84 -3.26
N ILE A 34 -1.45 -7.65 -4.16
CA ILE A 34 -2.80 -8.21 -4.00
C ILE A 34 -2.75 -9.75 -3.97
N TYR A 35 -1.92 -10.35 -4.82
CA TYR A 35 -1.73 -11.80 -4.82
C TYR A 35 -1.07 -12.28 -3.52
N GLU A 36 -0.03 -11.59 -3.03
CA GLU A 36 0.66 -11.93 -1.78
C GLU A 36 -0.24 -11.82 -0.55
N GLU A 37 -1.02 -10.74 -0.44
CA GLU A 37 -1.84 -10.46 0.74
C GLU A 37 -3.17 -11.22 0.76
N LEU A 38 -3.79 -11.43 -0.41
CA LEU A 38 -5.16 -11.94 -0.52
C LEU A 38 -5.27 -13.25 -1.31
N SER A 39 -4.16 -13.77 -1.85
CA SER A 39 -4.15 -14.97 -2.71
C SER A 39 -5.09 -14.85 -3.92
N GLN A 40 -5.26 -13.64 -4.45
CA GLN A 40 -6.17 -13.35 -5.55
C GLN A 40 -5.43 -12.82 -6.77
N ALA A 41 -5.62 -13.47 -7.91
CA ALA A 41 -5.12 -12.95 -9.20
C ALA A 41 -6.06 -11.86 -9.72
N ILE A 42 -5.51 -10.70 -10.03
CA ILE A 42 -6.25 -9.55 -10.57
C ILE A 42 -5.61 -9.06 -11.88
N ILE A 43 -6.40 -8.32 -12.66
CA ILE A 43 -5.89 -7.52 -13.78
C ILE A 43 -6.13 -6.06 -13.38
N CYS A 44 -5.04 -5.31 -13.28
CA CYS A 44 -5.11 -3.88 -13.02
C CYS A 44 -5.68 -3.17 -14.25
N LYS A 45 -6.71 -2.33 -14.09
CA LYS A 45 -7.37 -1.69 -15.24
C LYS A 45 -6.85 -0.30 -15.50
N GLN A 46 -7.02 0.59 -14.53
CA GLN A 46 -6.68 2.00 -14.69
C GLN A 46 -6.15 2.57 -13.39
N GLN A 47 -5.18 3.48 -13.50
CA GLN A 47 -4.75 4.30 -12.40
C GLN A 47 -5.79 5.39 -12.13
N VAL A 48 -6.33 5.42 -10.92
CA VAL A 48 -7.34 6.38 -10.48
C VAL A 48 -6.69 7.70 -10.09
N CYS A 49 -5.65 7.67 -9.24
CA CYS A 49 -4.94 8.86 -8.80
C CYS A 49 -3.56 8.53 -8.22
N VAL A 50 -2.78 9.59 -7.92
CA VAL A 50 -1.60 9.52 -7.04
C VAL A 50 -1.91 10.37 -5.81
N LEU A 51 -1.68 9.81 -4.62
CA LEU A 51 -1.86 10.49 -3.34
C LEU A 51 -0.50 10.69 -2.68
N GLU A 52 -0.31 11.84 -2.06
CA GLU A 52 0.83 12.11 -1.19
C GLU A 52 0.36 11.98 0.26
N ASN A 53 0.98 11.09 1.03
CA ASN A 53 0.65 10.85 2.43
C ASN A 53 1.88 11.19 3.29
N ILE A 54 1.82 12.33 3.98
CA ILE A 54 2.86 12.80 4.91
C ILE A 54 2.34 12.60 6.32
N PHE A 55 3.03 11.81 7.13
CA PHE A 55 2.57 11.41 8.46
C PHE A 55 3.72 11.32 9.47
N SER A 56 3.40 11.02 10.72
CA SER A 56 4.38 10.70 11.76
C SER A 56 4.13 9.29 12.29
N HIS A 57 5.16 8.46 12.32
CA HIS A 57 5.11 7.11 12.87
C HIS A 57 6.24 6.94 13.89
N GLU A 58 5.87 6.65 15.14
CA GLU A 58 6.84 6.49 16.26
C GLU A 58 7.77 7.71 16.43
N GLY A 59 7.21 8.90 16.23
CA GLY A 59 7.95 10.16 16.32
C GLY A 59 8.86 10.46 15.12
N GLN A 60 8.92 9.59 14.12
CA GLN A 60 9.65 9.81 12.88
C GLN A 60 8.72 10.30 11.76
N PRO A 61 9.13 11.28 10.94
CA PRO A 61 8.36 11.68 9.77
C PRO A 61 8.37 10.55 8.73
N GLY A 62 7.18 10.22 8.23
CA GLY A 62 6.96 9.32 7.11
C GLY A 62 6.41 10.09 5.92
N HIS A 63 6.77 9.64 4.72
CA HIS A 63 6.26 10.18 3.48
C HIS A 63 6.07 9.04 2.47
N GLU A 64 4.84 8.85 2.03
CA GLU A 64 4.44 7.86 1.04
C GLU A 64 3.84 8.55 -0.19
N VAL A 65 4.24 8.09 -1.38
CA VAL A 65 3.57 8.41 -2.63
C VAL A 65 2.81 7.17 -3.06
N VAL A 66 1.48 7.25 -3.07
CA VAL A 66 0.58 6.11 -3.24
C VAL A 66 -0.07 6.18 -4.61
N PHE A 67 0.14 5.15 -5.43
CA PHE A 67 -0.56 4.97 -6.70
C PHE A 67 -1.83 4.14 -6.46
N VAL A 68 -2.99 4.67 -6.85
CA VAL A 68 -4.29 4.02 -6.63
C VAL A 68 -4.82 3.51 -7.96
N PHE A 69 -5.33 2.28 -7.97
CA PHE A 69 -5.85 1.60 -9.15
C PHE A 69 -7.29 1.08 -8.93
N GLU A 70 -8.02 0.90 -10.03
CA GLU A 70 -9.34 0.24 -10.09
C GLU A 70 -9.25 -1.26 -10.40
#